data_AF-A0A094K3U4-F1
#
_entry.id   AF-A0A094K3U4-F1
#
_cell.length_a   1.000
_cell.length_b   1.000
_cell.length_c   1.000
_cell.angle_alpha   90.00
_cell.angle_beta   90.00
_cell.angle_gamma   90.00
#
_symmetry.space_group_name_H-M   'P 1'
#
loop_
_entity.id
_entity.type
_entity.pdbx_description
1 polymer ?
#
loop_
_entity_poly.entity_id
_entity_poly.type
_entity_poly.pdbx_seq_one_letter_code
_entity_poly.pdbx_strand_id
1 'polypeptide(L)'
;SIVRIPSSNEEIRLVDDAFGKICHMVSDGSWVVRVQAAKLLGSMQQVSSHFLEQTLDKKLMSDLRRKRTAHERAKELYSSGEFSSGRKWGDDAPKEEIDTGAVNLIESGACGAFVHGLEDEMYEVRIAAVEALCMLAQSSPSFAEKCLDFLVDMFNDEIEEVRLQSIHTMRKISNNITLREDQLDTVLAVLEDSSRDIREALHELLCCTNVSTKEGIHLALVELLKNLTKYPTDRESIWKCLKFLGSRHPTLVLPLVPELLSTHPFFDTPEPDMDDPAYIAVLVLIFNAAKSCPTMPALFSDHTFRHYAYLRDSLSHLVPPLRLPGRKLVSSPVSPSITPHEDPSQQFLHQSLERVYNLQHLDPQGIQELLEFTIRDLQRLGELQSELAGMADFTATYLQCQLLLIKALQEKLWNVAAPLYLKQNALASAAAKQILEETYKMEFMYSGVESRQVVIIHHMRLQAKALQLIVTARTTRGVEPLFGMCEKFLQEVDSFQR
;
A
#
# COMPACT_ATOMS: atom_id res chain seq x y z
N SER A 1 -28.07 29.43 -15.07
CA SER A 1 -29.04 29.74 -16.15
C SER A 1 -30.32 28.97 -15.92
N ILE A 2 -31.47 29.55 -16.23
CA ILE A 2 -32.81 28.95 -16.12
C ILE A 2 -33.36 28.73 -17.53
N VAL A 3 -34.08 27.63 -17.74
CA VAL A 3 -34.67 27.22 -19.02
C VAL A 3 -36.15 26.92 -18.81
N ARG A 4 -36.98 27.20 -19.83
CA ARG A 4 -38.39 26.83 -19.84
C ARG A 4 -38.59 25.45 -20.45
N ILE A 5 -39.39 24.62 -19.81
CA ILE A 5 -39.73 23.29 -20.32
C ILE A 5 -40.74 23.46 -21.46
N PRO A 6 -40.51 22.92 -22.68
CA PRO A 6 -41.42 23.16 -23.81
C PRO A 6 -42.85 22.65 -23.61
N SER A 7 -43.04 21.67 -22.72
CA SER A 7 -44.29 20.99 -22.41
C SER A 7 -45.00 21.50 -21.14
N SER A 8 -44.41 22.43 -20.38
CA SER A 8 -45.03 23.00 -19.18
C SER A 8 -44.69 24.50 -19.03
N ASN A 9 -45.46 25.23 -18.22
CA ASN A 9 -45.17 26.64 -17.94
C ASN A 9 -44.11 26.82 -16.83
N GLU A 10 -43.30 25.79 -16.57
CA GLU A 10 -42.35 25.74 -15.48
C GLU A 10 -40.93 26.10 -15.92
N GLU A 11 -40.19 26.67 -14.98
CA GLU A 11 -38.81 27.11 -15.15
C GLU A 11 -37.87 26.22 -14.33
N ILE A 12 -36.87 25.63 -14.99
CA ILE A 12 -35.89 24.70 -14.39
C ILE A 12 -34.46 25.23 -14.58
N ARG A 13 -33.55 24.93 -13.64
CA ARG A 13 -32.13 25.24 -13.82
C ARG A 13 -31.57 24.42 -14.97
N LEU A 14 -30.77 25.04 -15.84
CA LEU A 14 -30.16 24.36 -17.00
C LEU A 14 -29.37 23.10 -16.61
N VAL A 15 -28.67 23.15 -15.46
CA VAL A 15 -27.88 22.01 -14.96
C VAL A 15 -28.80 20.85 -14.56
N ASP A 16 -29.94 21.14 -13.93
CA ASP A 16 -30.92 20.13 -13.50
C ASP A 16 -31.66 19.51 -14.70
N ASP A 17 -32.02 20.33 -15.71
CA ASP A 17 -32.61 19.85 -16.98
C ASP A 17 -31.62 18.97 -17.77
N ALA A 18 -30.36 19.41 -17.88
CA ALA A 18 -29.32 18.61 -18.53
C ALA A 18 -29.07 17.29 -17.78
N PHE A 19 -29.08 17.32 -16.44
CA PHE A 19 -28.90 16.14 -15.61
C PHE A 19 -30.03 15.13 -15.86
N GLY A 20 -31.29 15.57 -15.81
CA GLY A 20 -32.44 14.70 -16.09
C GLY A 20 -32.42 14.07 -17.49
N LYS A 21 -31.95 14.80 -18.50
CA LYS A 21 -31.77 14.26 -19.86
C LYS A 21 -30.67 13.20 -19.94
N ILE A 22 -29.55 13.41 -19.25
CA ILE A 22 -28.46 12.43 -19.20
C ILE A 22 -28.90 11.19 -18.41
N CYS A 23 -29.67 11.35 -17.33
CA CYS A 23 -30.24 10.23 -16.59
C CYS A 23 -31.10 9.32 -17.49
N HIS A 24 -31.88 9.88 -18.42
CA HIS A 24 -32.62 9.07 -19.40
C HIS A 24 -31.71 8.22 -20.30
N MET A 25 -30.49 8.71 -20.60
CA MET A 25 -29.51 7.97 -21.41
C MET A 25 -28.87 6.79 -20.66
N VAL A 26 -29.06 6.68 -19.34
CA VAL A 26 -28.65 5.50 -18.58
C VAL A 26 -29.51 4.28 -18.95
N SER A 27 -30.68 4.47 -19.56
CA SER A 27 -31.54 3.39 -20.06
C SER A 27 -31.41 3.17 -21.58
N ASP A 28 -30.36 3.71 -22.21
CA ASP A 28 -30.14 3.57 -23.66
C ASP A 28 -29.85 2.13 -24.09
N GLY A 29 -30.27 1.77 -25.30
CA GLY A 29 -30.05 0.43 -25.86
C GLY A 29 -28.57 0.08 -26.09
N SER A 30 -27.69 1.07 -26.22
CA SER A 30 -26.24 0.87 -26.32
C SER A 30 -25.57 1.01 -24.97
N TRP A 31 -24.92 -0.06 -24.49
CA TRP A 31 -24.17 -0.03 -23.24
C TRP A 31 -23.04 1.02 -23.24
N VAL A 32 -22.45 1.33 -24.41
CA VAL A 32 -21.44 2.38 -24.54
C VAL A 32 -22.02 3.76 -24.20
N VAL A 33 -23.26 4.02 -24.63
CA VAL A 33 -23.98 5.26 -24.28
C VAL A 33 -24.29 5.28 -22.79
N ARG A 34 -24.76 4.16 -22.21
CA ARG A 34 -25.02 4.04 -20.76
C ARG A 34 -23.78 4.32 -19.92
N VAL A 35 -22.62 3.79 -20.29
CA VAL A 35 -21.33 4.07 -19.63
C VAL A 35 -20.99 5.56 -19.68
N GLN A 36 -21.10 6.19 -20.85
CA GLN A 36 -20.80 7.61 -21.00
C GLN A 36 -21.80 8.49 -20.24
N ALA A 37 -23.08 8.11 -20.23
CA ALA A 37 -24.11 8.77 -19.43
C ALA A 37 -23.76 8.74 -17.95
N ALA A 38 -23.45 7.56 -17.39
CA ALA A 38 -23.04 7.42 -15.99
C ALA A 38 -21.81 8.29 -15.65
N LYS A 39 -20.75 8.24 -16.48
CA LYS A 39 -19.55 9.08 -16.30
C LYS A 39 -19.87 10.57 -16.29
N LEU A 40 -20.73 11.02 -17.21
CA LEU A 40 -21.16 12.42 -17.27
C LEU A 40 -21.93 12.82 -16.01
N LEU A 41 -22.88 11.99 -15.53
CA LEU A 41 -23.64 12.27 -14.30
C LEU A 41 -22.71 12.51 -13.11
N GLY A 42 -21.67 11.70 -12.96
CA GLY A 42 -20.68 11.84 -11.88
C GLY A 42 -19.96 13.19 -11.85
N SER A 43 -19.77 13.82 -13.02
CA SER A 43 -19.11 15.13 -13.13
C SER A 43 -20.03 16.32 -12.78
N MET A 44 -21.34 16.11 -12.69
CA MET A 44 -22.34 17.17 -12.56
C MET A 44 -22.62 17.54 -11.10
N GLN A 45 -21.61 18.01 -10.36
CA GLN A 45 -21.69 18.26 -8.91
C GLN A 45 -22.59 19.45 -8.48
N GLN A 46 -23.06 20.28 -9.42
CA GLN A 46 -23.91 21.46 -9.12
C GLN A 46 -25.41 21.20 -9.27
N VAL A 47 -25.79 19.95 -9.54
CA VAL A 47 -27.18 19.50 -9.57
C VAL A 47 -27.83 19.67 -8.19
N SER A 48 -29.13 19.93 -8.18
CA SER A 48 -29.91 20.05 -6.95
C SER A 48 -30.02 18.70 -6.21
N SER A 49 -30.07 18.76 -4.86
CA SER A 49 -30.24 17.57 -4.02
C SER A 49 -31.49 16.77 -4.39
N HIS A 50 -32.56 17.46 -4.81
CA HIS A 50 -33.80 16.82 -5.22
C HIS A 50 -33.61 15.89 -6.42
N PHE A 51 -32.95 16.36 -7.49
CA PHE A 51 -32.67 15.55 -8.66
C PHE A 51 -31.70 14.40 -8.35
N LEU A 52 -30.70 14.63 -7.51
CA LEU A 52 -29.81 13.56 -7.04
C LEU A 52 -30.58 12.47 -6.31
N GLU A 53 -31.42 12.84 -5.36
CA GLU A 53 -32.16 11.87 -4.55
C GLU A 53 -33.15 11.05 -5.39
N GLN A 54 -33.74 11.65 -6.43
CA GLN A 54 -34.60 10.93 -7.38
C GLN A 54 -33.86 9.81 -8.11
N THR A 55 -32.56 9.95 -8.40
CA THR A 55 -31.78 8.89 -9.06
C THR A 55 -31.65 7.60 -8.26
N LEU A 56 -31.87 7.67 -6.94
CA LEU A 56 -31.86 6.53 -6.03
C LEU A 56 -33.28 5.98 -5.77
N ASP A 57 -34.33 6.60 -6.31
CA ASP A 57 -35.70 6.17 -6.05
C ASP A 57 -36.02 4.86 -6.79
N LYS A 58 -36.42 3.83 -6.05
CA LYS A 58 -36.80 2.52 -6.61
C LYS A 58 -38.25 2.46 -7.13
N LYS A 59 -39.06 3.52 -6.95
CA LYS A 59 -40.50 3.53 -7.32
C LYS A 59 -40.77 3.19 -8.79
N LEU A 60 -39.84 3.52 -9.69
CA LEU A 60 -40.00 3.25 -11.12
C LEU A 60 -39.87 1.74 -11.46
N MET A 61 -39.14 0.99 -10.63
CA MET A 61 -38.92 -0.47 -10.78
C MET A 61 -40.07 -1.32 -10.24
N SER A 62 -41.06 -0.70 -9.59
CA SER A 62 -42.12 -1.37 -8.86
C SER A 62 -43.52 -0.87 -9.23
N ASP A 63 -43.73 -0.54 -10.51
CA ASP A 63 -45.00 -0.03 -11.05
C ASP A 63 -45.55 1.18 -10.26
N LEU A 64 -44.67 2.11 -9.87
CA LEU A 64 -44.99 3.28 -9.03
C LEU A 64 -45.50 2.92 -7.62
N ARG A 65 -45.26 1.70 -7.13
CA ARG A 65 -45.58 1.28 -5.76
C ARG A 65 -44.31 1.24 -4.93
N ARG A 66 -44.27 1.90 -3.77
CA ARG A 66 -43.06 1.88 -2.93
C ARG A 66 -42.86 0.48 -2.35
N LYS A 67 -41.73 -0.17 -2.68
CA LYS A 67 -41.26 -1.39 -2.02
C LYS A 67 -40.11 -1.03 -1.09
N ARG A 68 -40.25 -1.38 0.21
CA ARG A 68 -39.21 -1.11 1.20
C ARG A 68 -37.98 -1.97 0.92
N THR A 69 -36.78 -1.38 1.00
CA THR A 69 -35.54 -2.14 0.86
C THR A 69 -35.30 -3.03 2.08
N ALA A 70 -34.41 -4.02 1.95
CA ALA A 70 -33.99 -4.83 3.09
C ALA A 70 -33.37 -3.95 4.19
N HIS A 71 -32.55 -2.97 3.80
CA HIS A 71 -31.93 -2.00 4.70
C HIS A 71 -32.94 -1.05 5.37
N GLU A 72 -33.96 -0.55 4.66
CA GLU A 72 -35.02 0.28 5.27
C GLU A 72 -35.77 -0.50 6.36
N ARG A 73 -36.05 -1.79 6.14
CA ARG A 73 -36.70 -2.65 7.14
C ARG A 73 -35.79 -2.96 8.32
N ALA A 74 -34.53 -3.28 8.07
CA ALA A 74 -33.54 -3.51 9.11
C ALA A 74 -33.36 -2.26 9.99
N LYS A 75 -33.33 -1.07 9.36
CA LYS A 75 -33.27 0.23 10.05
C LYS A 75 -34.50 0.49 10.91
N GLU A 76 -35.71 0.19 10.42
CA GLU A 76 -36.94 0.34 11.20
C GLU A 76 -36.98 -0.62 12.39
N LEU A 77 -36.63 -1.90 12.20
CA LEU A 77 -36.52 -2.89 13.27
C LEU A 77 -35.52 -2.46 14.36
N TYR A 78 -34.38 -1.94 13.93
CA TYR A 78 -33.36 -1.39 14.83
C TYR A 78 -33.90 -0.17 15.60
N SER A 79 -34.58 0.74 14.91
CA SER A 79 -35.12 1.97 15.51
C SER A 79 -36.31 1.71 16.44
N SER A 80 -37.11 0.68 16.16
CA SER A 80 -38.27 0.29 16.98
C SER A 80 -37.89 -0.57 18.20
N GLY A 81 -36.69 -1.16 18.21
CA GLY A 81 -36.24 -2.07 19.26
C GLY A 81 -37.00 -3.40 19.28
N GLU A 82 -37.78 -3.69 18.23
CA GLU A 82 -38.55 -4.93 18.11
C GLU A 82 -37.67 -6.04 17.51
N PHE A 83 -37.51 -7.14 18.27
CA PHE A 83 -36.83 -8.33 17.76
C PHE A 83 -37.69 -8.99 16.66
N SER A 84 -37.10 -9.23 15.48
CA SER A 84 -37.77 -9.90 14.37
C SER A 84 -38.20 -11.32 14.77
N SER A 85 -39.50 -11.53 14.95
CA SER A 85 -40.10 -12.84 15.25
C SER A 85 -40.21 -13.71 13.98
N GLY A 86 -39.08 -14.05 13.35
CA GLY A 86 -39.02 -14.97 12.21
C GLY A 86 -39.63 -14.45 10.90
N ARG A 87 -39.19 -15.03 9.77
CA ARG A 87 -39.62 -14.68 8.40
C ARG A 87 -41.13 -14.91 8.23
N LYS A 88 -41.95 -13.86 8.38
CA LYS A 88 -43.36 -13.88 7.98
C LYS A 88 -43.44 -13.70 6.47
N TRP A 89 -43.96 -14.70 5.76
CA TRP A 89 -44.30 -14.57 4.34
C TRP A 89 -45.30 -13.42 4.16
N GLY A 90 -44.98 -12.48 3.26
CA GLY A 90 -45.84 -11.35 2.91
C GLY A 90 -45.38 -9.97 3.40
N ASP A 91 -44.26 -9.88 4.11
CA ASP A 91 -43.77 -8.57 4.57
C ASP A 91 -43.10 -7.72 3.47
N ASP A 92 -42.74 -8.36 2.35
CA ASP A 92 -42.21 -7.72 1.13
C ASP A 92 -43.30 -7.17 0.19
N ALA A 93 -44.58 -7.33 0.55
CA ALA A 93 -45.68 -6.89 -0.29
C ALA A 93 -45.72 -5.35 -0.37
N PRO A 94 -45.91 -4.74 -1.56
CA PRO A 94 -46.10 -3.29 -1.68
C PRO A 94 -47.37 -2.88 -0.93
N LYS A 95 -47.24 -2.04 0.10
CA LYS A 95 -48.35 -1.68 1.02
C LYS A 95 -48.92 -0.27 0.79
N GLU A 96 -48.21 0.62 0.09
CA GLU A 96 -48.62 2.02 -0.08
C GLU A 96 -49.17 2.29 -1.49
N GLU A 97 -50.43 2.73 -1.58
CA GLU A 97 -50.96 3.42 -2.76
C GLU A 97 -50.44 4.87 -2.72
N ILE A 98 -49.60 5.24 -3.70
CA ILE A 98 -49.00 6.57 -3.76
C ILE A 98 -49.99 7.54 -4.42
N ASP A 99 -50.17 8.73 -3.84
CA ASP A 99 -50.90 9.83 -4.46
C ASP A 99 -50.22 10.21 -5.78
N THR A 100 -50.93 10.01 -6.89
CA THR A 100 -50.48 10.32 -8.25
C THR A 100 -50.10 11.79 -8.45
N GLY A 101 -50.54 12.70 -7.56
CA GLY A 101 -50.14 14.11 -7.57
C GLY A 101 -48.75 14.40 -6.97
N ALA A 102 -48.15 13.47 -6.21
CA ALA A 102 -46.81 13.62 -5.64
C ALA A 102 -45.69 13.17 -6.60
N VAL A 103 -46.05 12.52 -7.71
CA VAL A 103 -45.14 12.15 -8.79
C VAL A 103 -45.30 13.20 -9.89
N ASN A 104 -44.54 14.28 -9.82
CA ASN A 104 -44.43 15.23 -10.93
C ASN A 104 -43.89 14.48 -12.15
N LEU A 105 -44.78 14.07 -13.05
CA LEU A 105 -44.48 13.33 -14.29
C LEU A 105 -43.47 14.02 -15.23
N ILE A 106 -43.12 15.28 -14.96
CA ILE A 106 -42.18 16.08 -15.75
C ILE A 106 -40.73 15.92 -15.24
N GLU A 107 -40.53 15.43 -14.00
CA GLU A 107 -39.22 15.15 -13.38
C GLU A 107 -38.73 13.71 -13.65
N SER A 108 -39.46 12.97 -14.49
CA SER A 108 -39.30 11.52 -14.71
C SER A 108 -37.94 11.06 -15.24
N GLY A 109 -37.13 11.96 -15.84
CA GLY A 109 -35.86 11.56 -16.46
C GLY A 109 -34.80 11.10 -15.46
N ALA A 110 -34.81 11.66 -14.24
CA ALA A 110 -33.83 11.34 -13.20
C ALA A 110 -34.22 10.15 -12.33
N CYS A 111 -35.49 9.78 -12.28
CA CYS A 111 -36.00 8.82 -11.32
C CYS A 111 -35.43 7.41 -11.55
N GLY A 112 -34.77 6.84 -10.54
CA GLY A 112 -34.21 5.50 -10.57
C GLY A 112 -33.03 5.30 -11.55
N ALA A 113 -32.40 6.37 -12.03
CA ALA A 113 -31.32 6.28 -13.01
C ALA A 113 -30.08 5.55 -12.47
N PHE A 114 -29.64 5.83 -11.23
CA PHE A 114 -28.52 5.08 -10.65
C PHE A 114 -28.92 3.67 -10.23
N VAL A 115 -30.19 3.46 -9.83
CA VAL A 115 -30.69 2.10 -9.58
C VAL A 115 -30.54 1.25 -10.83
N HIS A 116 -30.97 1.75 -11.99
CA HIS A 116 -30.77 1.06 -13.28
C HIS A 116 -29.29 0.86 -13.62
N GLY A 117 -28.46 1.90 -13.46
CA GLY A 117 -27.03 1.80 -13.76
C GLY A 117 -26.28 0.78 -12.91
N LEU A 118 -26.67 0.62 -11.64
CA LEU A 118 -26.09 -0.37 -10.72
C LEU A 118 -26.57 -1.80 -11.01
N GLU A 119 -27.81 -1.97 -11.49
CA GLU A 119 -28.40 -3.27 -11.82
C GLU A 119 -28.23 -3.65 -13.31
N ASP A 120 -27.36 -2.94 -14.05
CA ASP A 120 -27.19 -3.11 -15.50
C ASP A 120 -26.66 -4.49 -15.88
N GLU A 121 -26.98 -4.99 -17.08
CA GLU A 121 -26.44 -6.27 -17.57
C GLU A 121 -24.91 -6.23 -17.81
N MET A 122 -24.36 -5.04 -18.12
CA MET A 122 -22.94 -4.84 -18.42
C MET A 122 -22.20 -4.27 -17.22
N TYR A 123 -21.16 -4.97 -16.78
CA TYR A 123 -20.39 -4.59 -15.59
C TYR A 123 -19.67 -3.24 -15.75
N GLU A 124 -19.31 -2.83 -16.98
CA GLU A 124 -18.70 -1.52 -17.26
C GLU A 124 -19.66 -0.36 -16.95
N VAL A 125 -20.97 -0.58 -17.13
CA VAL A 125 -22.01 0.39 -16.75
C VAL A 125 -22.11 0.45 -15.23
N ARG A 126 -22.11 -0.71 -14.55
CA ARG A 126 -22.13 -0.79 -13.08
C ARG A 126 -20.94 -0.05 -12.47
N ILE A 127 -19.73 -0.29 -12.98
CA ILE A 127 -18.50 0.41 -12.54
C ILE A 127 -18.63 1.92 -12.73
N ALA A 128 -19.07 2.36 -13.92
CA ALA A 128 -19.24 3.79 -14.20
C ALA A 128 -20.31 4.42 -13.28
N ALA A 129 -21.38 3.70 -12.94
CA ALA A 129 -22.41 4.14 -12.01
C ALA A 129 -21.88 4.25 -10.57
N VAL A 130 -21.12 3.26 -10.09
CA VAL A 130 -20.45 3.30 -8.78
C VAL A 130 -19.49 4.49 -8.68
N GLU A 131 -18.68 4.73 -9.72
CA GLU A 131 -17.77 5.88 -9.77
C GLU A 131 -18.52 7.21 -9.76
N ALA A 132 -19.63 7.29 -10.50
CA ALA A 132 -20.48 8.47 -10.53
C ALA A 132 -21.10 8.77 -9.17
N LEU A 133 -21.62 7.75 -8.48
CA LEU A 133 -22.10 7.86 -7.12
C LEU A 133 -21.02 8.36 -6.17
N CYS A 134 -19.78 7.85 -6.29
CA CYS A 134 -18.64 8.32 -5.50
C CYS A 134 -18.42 9.82 -5.64
N MET A 135 -18.30 10.31 -6.88
CA MET A 135 -18.02 11.73 -7.15
C MET A 135 -19.11 12.64 -6.59
N LEU A 136 -20.37 12.24 -6.73
CA LEU A 136 -21.51 13.01 -6.22
C LEU A 136 -21.57 12.97 -4.69
N ALA A 137 -21.35 11.80 -4.08
CA ALA A 137 -21.32 11.62 -2.61
C ALA A 137 -20.16 12.37 -1.94
N GLN A 138 -19.01 12.52 -2.60
CA GLN A 138 -17.93 13.37 -2.12
C GLN A 138 -18.31 14.85 -2.06
N SER A 139 -19.13 15.31 -3.02
CA SER A 139 -19.59 16.70 -3.07
C SER A 139 -20.80 16.99 -2.18
N SER A 140 -21.58 15.96 -1.83
CA SER A 140 -22.83 16.08 -1.06
C SER A 140 -22.91 15.04 0.06
N PRO A 141 -22.63 15.41 1.33
CA PRO A 141 -22.70 14.50 2.47
C PRO A 141 -24.09 13.88 2.69
N SER A 142 -25.17 14.64 2.48
CA SER A 142 -26.54 14.11 2.61
C SER A 142 -26.86 13.05 1.55
N PHE A 143 -26.25 13.16 0.37
CA PHE A 143 -26.36 12.14 -0.66
C PHE A 143 -25.53 10.90 -0.33
N ALA A 144 -24.34 11.08 0.27
CA ALA A 144 -23.48 9.98 0.69
C ALA A 144 -24.20 9.01 1.66
N GLU A 145 -24.98 9.53 2.60
CA GLU A 145 -25.79 8.70 3.51
C GLU A 145 -26.88 7.91 2.77
N LYS A 146 -27.51 8.51 1.74
CA LYS A 146 -28.62 7.90 0.98
C LYS A 146 -28.13 6.85 -0.02
N CYS A 147 -26.96 7.04 -0.63
CA CYS A 147 -26.40 6.08 -1.57
C CYS A 147 -25.67 4.91 -0.89
N LEU A 148 -25.44 4.99 0.43
CA LEU A 148 -24.66 3.99 1.18
C LEU A 148 -25.23 2.58 1.07
N ASP A 149 -26.55 2.41 1.23
CA ASP A 149 -27.19 1.09 1.12
C ASP A 149 -26.95 0.46 -0.27
N PHE A 150 -27.01 1.26 -1.34
CA PHE A 150 -26.73 0.81 -2.70
C PHE A 150 -25.26 0.40 -2.89
N LEU A 151 -24.32 1.17 -2.34
CA LEU A 151 -22.89 0.83 -2.41
C LEU A 151 -22.55 -0.44 -1.63
N VAL A 152 -23.21 -0.66 -0.48
CA VAL A 152 -23.08 -1.90 0.30
C VAL A 152 -23.68 -3.08 -0.46
N ASP A 153 -24.80 -2.92 -1.17
CA ASP A 153 -25.38 -3.98 -2.01
C ASP A 153 -24.37 -4.44 -3.09
N MET A 154 -23.62 -3.51 -3.69
CA MET A 154 -22.60 -3.82 -4.72
C MET A 154 -21.42 -4.66 -4.21
N PHE A 155 -21.27 -4.84 -2.89
CA PHE A 155 -20.24 -5.72 -2.33
C PHE A 155 -20.56 -7.20 -2.57
N ASN A 156 -21.81 -7.53 -2.87
CA ASN A 156 -22.24 -8.88 -3.21
C ASN A 156 -22.42 -9.08 -4.72
N ASP A 157 -21.86 -8.18 -5.54
CA ASP A 157 -21.93 -8.30 -7.00
C ASP A 157 -21.22 -9.57 -7.49
N GLU A 158 -21.75 -10.18 -8.54
CA GLU A 158 -21.22 -11.40 -9.15
C GLU A 158 -19.84 -11.20 -9.80
N ILE A 159 -19.52 -9.97 -10.21
CA ILE A 159 -18.26 -9.60 -10.85
C ILE A 159 -17.26 -9.05 -9.83
N GLU A 160 -16.09 -9.69 -9.76
CA GLU A 160 -15.00 -9.31 -8.85
C GLU A 160 -14.57 -7.84 -8.98
N GLU A 161 -14.45 -7.34 -10.22
CA GLU A 161 -14.05 -5.96 -10.49
C GLU A 161 -15.06 -4.94 -9.94
N VAL A 162 -16.36 -5.24 -10.01
CA VAL A 162 -17.43 -4.39 -9.47
C VAL A 162 -17.37 -4.37 -7.94
N ARG A 163 -17.20 -5.54 -7.30
CA ARG A 163 -17.03 -5.62 -5.84
C ARG A 163 -15.84 -4.78 -5.37
N LEU A 164 -14.68 -4.97 -5.99
CA LEU A 164 -13.45 -4.25 -5.66
C LEU A 164 -13.63 -2.73 -5.81
N GLN A 165 -14.19 -2.30 -6.94
CA GLN A 165 -14.43 -0.88 -7.20
C GLN A 165 -15.39 -0.25 -6.20
N SER A 166 -16.40 -1.01 -5.74
CA SER A 166 -17.36 -0.57 -4.74
C SER A 166 -16.70 -0.34 -3.39
N ILE A 167 -15.79 -1.25 -2.97
CA ILE A 167 -14.99 -1.10 -1.74
C ILE A 167 -14.09 0.14 -1.81
N HIS A 168 -13.39 0.33 -2.93
CA HIS A 168 -12.55 1.51 -3.14
C HIS A 168 -13.35 2.82 -3.13
N THR A 169 -14.55 2.80 -3.70
CA THR A 169 -15.49 3.92 -3.71
C THR A 169 -15.97 4.27 -2.32
N MET A 170 -16.40 3.28 -1.54
CA MET A 170 -16.86 3.49 -0.16
C MET A 170 -15.74 4.06 0.72
N ARG A 171 -14.50 3.60 0.52
CA ARG A 171 -13.32 4.12 1.23
C ARG A 171 -13.14 5.62 1.01
N LYS A 172 -13.35 6.10 -0.21
CA LYS A 172 -13.21 7.52 -0.57
C LYS A 172 -14.25 8.42 0.12
N ILE A 173 -15.41 7.89 0.48
CA ILE A 173 -16.49 8.64 1.15
C ILE A 173 -16.63 8.33 2.65
N SER A 174 -15.80 7.42 3.18
CA SER A 174 -15.89 6.87 4.55
C SER A 174 -15.94 7.94 5.66
N ASN A 175 -15.27 9.08 5.46
CA ASN A 175 -15.30 10.19 6.44
C ASN A 175 -16.68 10.85 6.60
N ASN A 176 -17.56 10.72 5.61
CA ASN A 176 -18.88 11.35 5.58
C ASN A 176 -20.00 10.38 5.98
N ILE A 177 -19.66 9.12 6.27
CA ILE A 177 -20.64 8.07 6.57
C ILE A 177 -20.32 7.40 7.91
N THR A 178 -21.35 6.81 8.50
CA THR A 178 -21.24 5.95 9.67
C THR A 178 -22.00 4.68 9.38
N LEU A 179 -21.35 3.52 9.52
CA LEU A 179 -21.99 2.24 9.25
C LEU A 179 -22.91 1.84 10.40
N ARG A 180 -24.12 1.44 10.05
CA ARG A 180 -25.04 0.73 10.95
C ARG A 180 -24.60 -0.72 11.11
N GLU A 181 -25.11 -1.40 12.14
CA GLU A 181 -24.79 -2.81 12.41
C GLU A 181 -25.18 -3.73 11.24
N ASP A 182 -26.36 -3.54 10.63
CA ASP A 182 -26.83 -4.33 9.48
C ASP A 182 -25.93 -4.17 8.23
N GLN A 183 -25.43 -2.95 8.03
CA GLN A 183 -24.50 -2.64 6.94
C GLN A 183 -23.12 -3.21 7.23
N LEU A 184 -22.67 -3.13 8.49
CA LEU A 184 -21.38 -3.66 8.92
C LEU A 184 -21.32 -5.19 8.76
N ASP A 185 -22.40 -5.91 9.10
CA ASP A 185 -22.51 -7.35 8.85
C ASP A 185 -22.27 -7.69 7.37
N THR A 186 -22.93 -6.94 6.48
CA THR A 186 -22.80 -7.14 5.03
C THR A 186 -21.38 -6.81 4.54
N VAL A 187 -20.79 -5.72 5.04
CA VAL A 187 -19.41 -5.32 4.73
C VAL A 187 -18.40 -6.37 5.21
N LEU A 188 -18.58 -6.92 6.42
CA LEU A 188 -17.67 -7.92 7.00
C LEU A 188 -17.77 -9.28 6.32
N ALA A 189 -18.92 -9.65 5.74
CA ALA A 189 -19.07 -10.89 4.98
C ALA A 189 -18.07 -11.00 3.81
N VAL A 190 -17.62 -9.86 3.26
CA VAL A 190 -16.62 -9.80 2.18
C VAL A 190 -15.23 -10.27 2.65
N LEU A 191 -14.95 -10.33 3.95
CA LEU A 191 -13.71 -10.95 4.48
C LEU A 191 -13.60 -12.43 4.10
N GLU A 192 -14.69 -13.07 3.70
CA GLU A 192 -14.67 -14.46 3.25
C GLU A 192 -14.34 -14.63 1.76
N ASP A 193 -14.26 -13.54 0.98
CA ASP A 193 -14.00 -13.56 -0.47
C ASP A 193 -12.69 -14.32 -0.78
N SER A 194 -12.67 -15.06 -1.88
CA SER A 194 -11.50 -15.81 -2.34
C SER A 194 -10.36 -14.91 -2.81
N SER A 195 -10.68 -13.74 -3.35
CA SER A 195 -9.70 -12.79 -3.88
C SER A 195 -8.97 -12.07 -2.75
N ARG A 196 -7.64 -12.17 -2.73
CA ARG A 196 -6.79 -11.47 -1.76
C ARG A 196 -6.92 -9.95 -1.90
N ASP A 197 -7.01 -9.45 -3.13
CA ASP A 197 -7.05 -8.02 -3.41
C ASP A 197 -8.35 -7.39 -2.86
N ILE A 198 -9.47 -8.10 -2.96
CA ILE A 198 -10.75 -7.70 -2.33
C ILE A 198 -10.61 -7.65 -0.81
N ARG A 199 -10.08 -8.72 -0.19
CA ARG A 199 -9.93 -8.77 1.28
C ARG A 199 -9.00 -7.65 1.78
N GLU A 200 -7.90 -7.41 1.09
CA GLU A 200 -6.97 -6.33 1.43
C GLU A 200 -7.63 -4.95 1.27
N ALA A 201 -8.35 -4.71 0.18
CA ALA A 201 -9.12 -3.48 -0.01
C ALA A 201 -10.16 -3.25 1.10
N LEU A 202 -10.80 -4.33 1.58
CA LEU A 202 -11.73 -4.29 2.69
C LEU A 202 -11.04 -3.97 4.02
N HIS A 203 -9.88 -4.56 4.31
CA HIS A 203 -9.08 -4.20 5.48
C HIS A 203 -8.73 -2.71 5.47
N GLU A 204 -8.39 -2.15 4.30
CA GLU A 204 -8.12 -0.72 4.14
C GLU A 204 -9.37 0.16 4.30
N LEU A 205 -10.55 -0.31 3.87
CA LEU A 205 -11.82 0.35 4.14
C LEU A 205 -12.10 0.40 5.65
N LEU A 206 -12.00 -0.74 6.34
CA LEU A 206 -12.23 -0.84 7.79
C LEU A 206 -11.29 0.05 8.62
N CYS A 207 -10.08 0.35 8.12
CA CYS A 207 -9.16 1.30 8.77
C CYS A 207 -9.76 2.72 8.91
N CYS A 208 -10.66 3.11 8.00
CA CYS A 208 -11.22 4.47 7.96
C CYS A 208 -12.72 4.55 8.27
N THR A 209 -13.40 3.41 8.36
CA THR A 209 -14.81 3.30 8.73
C THR A 209 -15.08 3.86 10.13
N ASN A 210 -16.23 4.52 10.28
CA ASN A 210 -16.77 4.92 11.59
C ASN A 210 -17.89 3.96 11.99
N VAL A 211 -17.82 3.44 13.22
CA VAL A 211 -18.82 2.55 13.83
C VAL A 211 -19.44 3.24 15.05
N SER A 212 -20.75 3.06 15.26
CA SER A 212 -21.48 3.75 16.34
C SER A 212 -21.52 3.00 17.67
N THR A 213 -21.35 1.67 17.68
CA THR A 213 -21.58 0.82 18.85
C THR A 213 -20.36 -0.03 19.21
N LYS A 214 -20.25 -0.45 20.47
CA LYS A 214 -19.18 -1.36 20.90
C LYS A 214 -19.38 -2.76 20.30
N GLU A 215 -20.64 -3.14 20.08
CA GLU A 215 -21.06 -4.39 19.45
C GLU A 215 -20.51 -4.48 18.02
N GLY A 216 -20.58 -3.38 17.25
CA GLY A 216 -19.97 -3.33 15.92
C GLY A 216 -18.45 -3.48 15.93
N ILE A 217 -17.75 -2.88 16.91
CA ILE A 217 -16.29 -3.08 17.07
C ILE A 217 -15.97 -4.53 17.43
N HIS A 218 -16.76 -5.13 18.34
CA HIS A 218 -16.60 -6.52 18.74
C HIS A 218 -16.84 -7.47 17.56
N LEU A 219 -17.90 -7.25 16.77
CA LEU A 219 -18.21 -8.00 15.56
C LEU A 219 -17.05 -7.91 14.54
N ALA A 220 -16.57 -6.70 14.26
CA ALA A 220 -15.44 -6.50 13.35
C ALA A 220 -14.17 -7.23 13.83
N LEU A 221 -13.87 -7.19 15.13
CA LEU A 221 -12.75 -7.94 15.70
C LEU A 221 -12.93 -9.45 15.52
N VAL A 222 -14.11 -10.00 15.86
CA VAL A 222 -14.38 -11.43 15.73
C VAL A 222 -14.26 -11.90 14.28
N GLU A 223 -14.83 -11.16 13.32
CA GLU A 223 -14.72 -11.50 11.89
C GLU A 223 -13.28 -11.38 11.37
N LEU A 224 -12.51 -10.38 11.82
CA LEU A 224 -11.09 -10.27 11.50
C LEU A 224 -10.26 -11.42 12.08
N LEU A 225 -10.58 -11.91 13.27
CA LEU A 225 -9.90 -13.07 13.87
C LEU A 225 -10.27 -14.38 13.16
N LYS A 226 -11.53 -14.54 12.73
CA LYS A 226 -11.93 -15.65 11.84
C LYS A 226 -11.19 -15.58 10.52
N ASN A 227 -11.09 -14.39 9.93
CA ASN A 227 -10.34 -14.14 8.70
C ASN A 227 -8.86 -14.48 8.85
N LEU A 228 -8.22 -14.11 9.97
CA LEU A 228 -6.84 -14.47 10.30
C LEU A 228 -6.63 -15.98 10.40
N THR A 229 -7.60 -16.69 10.98
CA THR A 229 -7.56 -18.16 11.10
C THR A 229 -7.70 -18.82 9.73
N LYS A 230 -8.59 -18.31 8.87
CA LYS A 230 -8.84 -18.83 7.51
C LYS A 230 -7.72 -18.48 6.52
N TYR A 231 -7.16 -17.27 6.62
CA TYR A 231 -6.13 -16.73 5.74
C TYR A 231 -4.95 -16.12 6.54
N PRO A 232 -4.03 -16.95 7.07
CA PRO A 232 -2.90 -16.46 7.87
C PRO A 232 -1.94 -15.53 7.12
N THR A 233 -1.95 -15.54 5.79
CA THR A 233 -1.16 -14.63 4.94
C THR A 233 -1.58 -13.17 5.08
N ASP A 234 -2.81 -12.92 5.54
CA ASP A 234 -3.40 -11.58 5.63
C ASP A 234 -3.12 -10.94 7.00
N ARG A 235 -2.24 -11.55 7.80
CA ARG A 235 -1.92 -11.13 9.18
C ARG A 235 -1.52 -9.66 9.30
N GLU A 236 -0.63 -9.18 8.45
CA GLU A 236 -0.12 -7.81 8.53
C GLU A 236 -1.21 -6.76 8.22
N SER A 237 -2.07 -7.03 7.23
CA SER A 237 -3.17 -6.13 6.89
C SER A 237 -4.25 -6.12 7.98
N ILE A 238 -4.53 -7.28 8.60
CA ILE A 238 -5.45 -7.39 9.75
C ILE A 238 -4.91 -6.62 10.97
N TRP A 239 -3.63 -6.78 11.32
CA TRP A 239 -3.03 -6.03 12.42
C TRP A 239 -3.00 -4.53 12.16
N LYS A 240 -2.70 -4.10 10.93
CA LYS A 240 -2.82 -2.70 10.51
C LYS A 240 -4.26 -2.20 10.63
N CYS A 241 -5.24 -3.01 10.23
CA CYS A 241 -6.67 -2.69 10.36
C CYS A 241 -7.06 -2.48 11.83
N LEU A 242 -6.70 -3.40 12.72
CA LEU A 242 -7.02 -3.31 14.15
C LEU A 242 -6.30 -2.15 14.84
N LYS A 243 -5.07 -1.82 14.44
CA LYS A 243 -4.38 -0.61 14.85
C LYS A 243 -5.23 0.63 14.57
N PHE A 244 -5.71 0.79 13.35
CA PHE A 244 -6.52 1.94 12.97
C PHE A 244 -7.90 1.93 13.65
N LEU A 245 -8.57 0.78 13.67
CA LEU A 245 -9.88 0.61 14.31
C LEU A 245 -9.84 1.03 15.79
N GLY A 246 -8.82 0.60 16.53
CA GLY A 246 -8.61 0.96 17.93
C GLY A 246 -8.29 2.44 18.12
N SER A 247 -7.44 3.01 17.25
CA SER A 247 -7.09 4.42 17.31
C SER A 247 -8.25 5.37 17.04
N ARG A 248 -9.22 4.95 16.21
CA ARG A 248 -10.41 5.73 15.85
C ARG A 248 -11.54 5.61 16.86
N HIS A 249 -11.67 4.46 17.53
CA HIS A 249 -12.81 4.18 18.42
C HIS A 249 -12.38 3.87 19.88
N PRO A 250 -11.52 4.67 20.52
CA PRO A 250 -10.98 4.34 21.84
C PRO A 250 -12.07 4.20 22.91
N THR A 251 -13.12 5.02 22.84
CA THR A 251 -14.25 5.01 23.79
C THR A 251 -15.14 3.78 23.62
N LEU A 252 -15.28 3.24 22.40
CA LEU A 252 -16.07 2.02 22.14
C LEU A 252 -15.29 0.76 22.51
N VAL A 253 -13.95 0.80 22.40
CA VAL A 253 -13.07 -0.31 22.81
C VAL A 253 -12.98 -0.44 24.34
N LEU A 254 -12.97 0.69 25.07
CA LEU A 254 -12.82 0.69 26.54
C LEU A 254 -13.73 -0.32 27.29
N PRO A 255 -15.05 -0.38 27.06
CA PRO A 255 -15.91 -1.35 27.75
C PRO A 255 -15.69 -2.80 27.34
N LEU A 256 -15.00 -3.07 26.22
CA LEU A 256 -14.68 -4.42 25.75
C LEU A 256 -13.40 -4.99 26.39
N VAL A 257 -12.51 -4.12 26.89
CA VAL A 257 -11.18 -4.52 27.38
C VAL A 257 -11.23 -5.68 28.39
N PRO A 258 -12.09 -5.68 29.42
CA PRO A 258 -12.11 -6.77 30.40
C PRO A 258 -12.50 -8.13 29.79
N GLU A 259 -13.41 -8.11 28.82
CA GLU A 259 -13.85 -9.31 28.09
C GLU A 259 -12.76 -9.81 27.16
N LEU A 260 -12.16 -8.90 26.37
CA LEU A 260 -11.12 -9.24 25.39
C LEU A 260 -9.83 -9.75 26.04
N LEU A 261 -9.45 -9.21 27.19
CA LEU A 261 -8.31 -9.69 27.97
C LEU A 261 -8.66 -10.88 28.86
N SER A 262 -9.92 -11.34 28.87
CA SER A 262 -10.41 -12.38 29.76
C SER A 262 -10.02 -12.13 31.23
N THR A 263 -10.10 -10.88 31.69
CA THR A 263 -9.77 -10.52 33.08
C THR A 263 -10.95 -10.84 33.99
N HIS A 264 -10.70 -11.59 35.08
CA HIS A 264 -11.72 -11.84 36.10
C HIS A 264 -11.38 -11.07 37.40
N PRO A 265 -12.35 -10.41 38.06
CA PRO A 265 -12.06 -9.58 39.25
C PRO A 265 -11.43 -10.32 40.44
N PHE A 266 -11.59 -11.65 40.50
CA PHE A 266 -11.17 -12.47 41.64
C PHE A 266 -10.25 -13.64 41.26
N PHE A 267 -10.06 -13.93 39.97
CA PHE A 267 -9.32 -15.10 39.51
C PHE A 267 -8.27 -14.66 38.49
N ASP A 268 -7.06 -15.18 38.66
CA ASP A 268 -6.03 -15.07 37.65
C ASP A 268 -6.36 -16.04 36.51
N THR A 269 -6.67 -15.50 35.34
CA THR A 269 -6.79 -16.30 34.12
C THR A 269 -5.40 -16.71 33.62
N PRO A 270 -5.30 -17.89 32.97
CA PRO A 270 -4.02 -18.33 32.42
C PRO A 270 -3.50 -17.30 31.42
N GLU A 271 -2.20 -16.98 31.53
CA GLU A 271 -1.53 -16.03 30.63
C GLU A 271 -1.59 -16.54 29.18
N PRO A 272 -2.15 -15.76 28.24
CA PRO A 272 -2.20 -16.15 26.84
C PRO A 272 -0.81 -16.23 26.20
N ASP A 273 -0.68 -17.05 25.16
CA ASP A 273 0.57 -17.23 24.42
C ASP A 273 0.89 -15.99 23.56
N MET A 274 2.14 -15.53 23.63
CA MET A 274 2.63 -14.40 22.83
C MET A 274 2.96 -14.78 21.39
N ASP A 275 3.00 -16.07 21.07
CA ASP A 275 3.12 -16.58 19.70
C ASP A 275 1.76 -16.68 18.98
N ASP A 276 0.63 -16.53 19.70
CA ASP A 276 -0.70 -16.56 19.11
C ASP A 276 -1.01 -15.25 18.35
N PRO A 277 -1.17 -15.29 17.01
CA PRO A 277 -1.41 -14.09 16.22
C PRO A 277 -2.79 -13.47 16.51
N ALA A 278 -3.76 -14.24 17.01
CA ALA A 278 -5.08 -13.73 17.41
C ALA A 278 -4.98 -12.90 18.70
N TYR A 279 -4.23 -13.37 19.69
CA TYR A 279 -3.98 -12.59 20.91
C TYR A 279 -3.19 -11.31 20.62
N ILE A 280 -2.15 -11.36 19.77
CA ILE A 280 -1.43 -10.14 19.34
C ILE A 280 -2.38 -9.15 18.67
N ALA A 281 -3.29 -9.61 17.81
CA ALA A 281 -4.29 -8.78 17.15
C ALA A 281 -5.18 -8.03 18.17
N VAL A 282 -5.64 -8.71 19.22
CA VAL A 282 -6.40 -8.11 20.33
C VAL A 282 -5.56 -7.05 21.07
N LEU A 283 -4.31 -7.35 21.40
CA LEU A 283 -3.42 -6.40 22.06
C LEU A 283 -3.13 -5.17 21.20
N VAL A 284 -2.95 -5.33 19.89
CA VAL A 284 -2.76 -4.21 18.95
C VAL A 284 -3.98 -3.28 18.96
N LEU A 285 -5.20 -3.84 18.94
CA LEU A 285 -6.43 -3.05 19.05
C LEU A 285 -6.46 -2.24 20.37
N ILE A 286 -6.23 -2.92 21.49
CA ILE A 286 -6.31 -2.33 22.84
C ILE A 286 -5.25 -1.25 23.03
N PHE A 287 -3.99 -1.49 22.67
CA PHE A 287 -2.92 -0.51 22.86
C PHE A 287 -3.11 0.72 21.97
N ASN A 288 -3.66 0.57 20.77
CA ASN A 288 -3.99 1.72 19.94
C ASN A 288 -5.15 2.55 20.50
N ALA A 289 -6.15 1.90 21.10
CA ALA A 289 -7.22 2.58 21.83
C ALA A 289 -6.72 3.27 23.11
N ALA A 290 -5.81 2.63 23.86
CA ALA A 290 -5.25 3.13 25.11
C ALA A 290 -4.47 4.44 24.94
N LYS A 291 -3.92 4.71 23.75
CA LYS A 291 -3.21 5.96 23.44
C LYS A 291 -4.06 7.20 23.73
N SER A 292 -5.36 7.12 23.43
CA SER A 292 -6.32 8.22 23.60
C SER A 292 -7.21 8.06 24.83
N CYS A 293 -7.06 6.94 25.58
CA CYS A 293 -7.90 6.61 26.73
C CYS A 293 -7.04 6.39 27.99
N PRO A 294 -6.78 7.43 28.81
CA PRO A 294 -5.85 7.35 29.94
C PRO A 294 -6.32 6.44 31.08
N THR A 295 -7.61 6.09 31.14
CA THR A 295 -8.18 5.16 32.11
C THR A 295 -8.00 3.69 31.72
N MET A 296 -7.68 3.40 30.45
CA MET A 296 -7.60 2.04 29.93
C MET A 296 -6.49 1.20 30.60
N PRO A 297 -5.29 1.76 30.89
CA PRO A 297 -4.25 1.02 31.63
C PRO A 297 -4.67 0.54 33.03
N ALA A 298 -5.71 1.13 33.64
CA ALA A 298 -6.21 0.66 34.93
C ALA A 298 -6.92 -0.70 34.83
N LEU A 299 -7.26 -1.14 33.61
CA LEU A 299 -7.89 -2.43 33.33
C LEU A 299 -6.87 -3.53 32.96
N PHE A 300 -5.59 -3.19 32.87
CA PHE A 300 -4.54 -4.12 32.44
C PHE A 300 -4.06 -4.99 33.59
N SER A 301 -3.84 -6.26 33.30
CA SER A 301 -3.12 -7.20 34.17
C SER A 301 -1.60 -6.95 34.12
N ASP A 302 -0.86 -7.52 35.08
CA ASP A 302 0.60 -7.45 35.12
C ASP A 302 1.26 -7.99 33.84
N HIS A 303 0.75 -9.11 33.31
CA HIS A 303 1.26 -9.67 32.04
C HIS A 303 0.96 -8.77 30.85
N THR A 304 -0.18 -8.07 30.81
CA THR A 304 -0.51 -7.12 29.73
C THR A 304 0.53 -6.00 29.65
N PHE A 305 1.05 -5.51 30.78
CA PHE A 305 2.14 -4.54 30.79
C PHE A 305 3.46 -5.10 30.26
N ARG A 306 3.78 -6.37 30.56
CA ARG A 306 4.95 -7.07 29.99
C ARG A 306 4.80 -7.27 28.48
N HIS A 307 3.63 -7.72 28.03
CA HIS A 307 3.30 -7.91 26.62
C HIS A 307 3.37 -6.61 25.84
N TYR A 308 2.86 -5.51 26.41
CA TYR A 308 3.04 -4.17 25.85
C TYR A 308 4.52 -3.82 25.66
N ALA A 309 5.36 -4.06 26.67
CA ALA A 309 6.79 -3.75 26.59
C ALA A 309 7.46 -4.52 25.44
N TYR A 310 7.19 -5.83 25.36
CA TYR A 310 7.71 -6.69 24.30
C TYR A 310 7.24 -6.23 22.91
N LEU A 311 5.93 -6.04 22.72
CA LEU A 311 5.36 -5.64 21.42
C LEU A 311 5.74 -4.22 21.02
N ARG A 312 5.99 -3.33 21.98
CA ARG A 312 6.48 -1.97 21.70
C ARG A 312 7.87 -1.99 21.07
N ASP A 313 8.73 -2.90 21.53
CA ASP A 313 10.10 -3.06 21.06
C ASP A 313 10.15 -3.87 19.75
N SER A 314 9.36 -4.94 19.62
CA SER A 314 9.35 -5.81 18.43
C SER A 314 8.48 -5.30 17.28
N LEU A 315 7.31 -4.70 17.58
CA LEU A 315 6.30 -4.24 16.61
C LEU A 315 6.01 -2.74 16.76
N SER A 316 7.08 -1.94 16.79
CA SER A 316 7.03 -0.49 17.03
C SER A 316 6.16 0.31 16.06
N HIS A 317 5.94 -0.22 14.85
CA HIS A 317 5.10 0.37 13.81
C HIS A 317 3.61 0.09 14.02
N LEU A 318 3.23 -0.93 14.82
CA LEU A 318 1.85 -1.28 15.16
C LEU A 318 1.45 -0.79 16.55
N VAL A 319 2.37 -0.83 17.52
CA VAL A 319 2.08 -0.50 18.93
C VAL A 319 2.59 0.91 19.28
N PRO A 320 1.70 1.85 19.66
CA PRO A 320 2.09 3.22 19.97
C PRO A 320 2.74 3.34 21.36
N PRO A 321 3.50 4.41 21.63
CA PRO A 321 3.97 4.72 22.97
C PRO A 321 2.80 5.13 23.87
N LEU A 322 2.65 4.44 25.00
CA LEU A 322 1.65 4.70 26.04
C LEU A 322 2.27 5.36 27.28
N ARG A 323 1.48 6.19 27.95
CA ARG A 323 1.82 6.77 29.26
C ARG A 323 1.28 5.88 30.37
N LEU A 324 2.08 4.91 30.80
CA LEU A 324 1.67 3.92 31.80
C LEU A 324 2.09 4.36 33.22
N PRO A 325 1.22 4.21 34.24
CA PRO A 325 1.57 4.53 35.61
C PRO A 325 2.71 3.62 36.10
N GLY A 326 3.74 4.21 36.74
CA GLY A 326 4.87 3.46 37.31
C GLY A 326 6.10 3.30 36.41
N ARG A 327 6.02 3.59 35.11
CA ARG A 327 7.18 3.56 34.20
C ARG A 327 7.54 4.98 33.79
N LYS A 328 8.59 5.55 34.41
CA LYS A 328 9.33 6.65 33.78
C LYS A 328 9.84 6.07 32.46
N LEU A 329 9.32 6.54 31.33
CA LEU A 329 10.00 6.30 30.06
C LEU A 329 11.44 6.73 30.29
N VAL A 330 12.39 5.80 30.20
CA VAL A 330 13.75 6.14 29.80
C VAL A 330 13.65 6.50 28.31
N SER A 331 12.86 7.53 28.01
CA SER A 331 13.11 8.35 26.86
C SER A 331 14.41 9.04 27.22
N SER A 332 15.52 8.53 26.72
CA SER A 332 16.63 9.41 26.40
C SER A 332 16.01 10.61 25.67
N PRO A 333 16.13 11.83 26.21
CA PRO A 333 15.76 13.01 25.46
C PRO A 333 16.87 13.16 24.41
N VAL A 334 16.81 12.37 23.34
CA VAL A 334 17.37 12.85 22.08
C VAL A 334 16.37 13.87 21.59
N SER A 335 16.46 15.04 22.22
CA SER A 335 16.01 16.28 21.63
C SER A 335 16.60 16.29 20.22
N PRO A 336 15.82 16.48 19.15
CA PRO A 336 16.41 16.81 17.88
C PRO A 336 16.93 18.24 18.04
N SER A 337 18.12 18.38 18.61
CA SER A 337 18.94 19.53 18.36
C SER A 337 19.19 19.52 16.86
N ILE A 338 18.39 20.32 16.16
CA ILE A 338 18.55 20.66 14.75
C ILE A 338 19.88 21.41 14.65
N THR A 339 20.94 20.64 14.62
CA THR A 339 22.24 21.00 14.06
C THR A 339 22.41 20.05 12.89
N PRO A 340 22.88 20.52 11.71
CA PRO A 340 23.18 19.66 10.59
C PRO A 340 24.47 18.91 10.92
N HIS A 341 24.40 17.98 11.87
CA HIS A 341 25.47 17.03 12.09
C HIS A 341 25.30 15.98 11.00
N GLU A 342 26.20 15.98 10.02
CA GLU A 342 26.23 14.94 8.99
C GLU A 342 26.19 13.56 9.68
N ASP A 343 25.45 12.62 9.10
CA ASP A 343 25.33 11.25 9.62
C ASP A 343 26.74 10.67 9.82
N PRO A 344 27.09 10.20 11.04
CA PRO A 344 28.41 9.63 11.31
C PRO A 344 28.79 8.51 10.33
N SER A 345 27.80 7.79 9.80
CA SER A 345 27.98 6.74 8.77
C SER A 345 28.42 7.33 7.44
N GLN A 346 27.84 8.47 7.03
CA GLN A 346 28.24 9.21 5.83
C GLN A 346 29.65 9.81 6.01
N GLN A 347 29.93 10.39 7.17
CA GLN A 347 31.27 10.91 7.48
C GLN A 347 32.33 9.82 7.43
N PHE A 348 32.06 8.64 8.00
CA PHE A 348 32.97 7.50 7.93
C PHE A 348 33.20 7.03 6.48
N LEU A 349 32.15 6.98 5.66
CA LEU A 349 32.26 6.64 4.23
C LEU A 349 33.15 7.65 3.50
N HIS A 350 32.92 8.95 3.68
CA HIS A 350 33.73 10.01 3.09
C HIS A 350 35.19 9.94 3.51
N GLN A 351 35.46 9.78 4.81
CA GLN A 351 36.82 9.64 5.34
C GLN A 351 37.53 8.38 4.81
N SER A 352 36.79 7.29 4.62
CA SER A 352 37.33 6.05 4.05
C SER A 352 37.72 6.22 2.57
N LEU A 353 36.89 6.92 1.80
CA LEU A 353 37.19 7.27 0.41
C LEU A 353 38.38 8.24 0.29
N GLU A 354 38.44 9.25 1.14
CA GLU A 354 39.53 10.23 1.16
C GLU A 354 40.88 9.57 1.52
N ARG A 355 40.88 8.61 2.46
CA ARG A 355 42.07 7.79 2.77
C ARG A 355 42.57 7.02 1.56
N VAL A 356 41.68 6.46 0.74
CA VAL A 356 42.03 5.76 -0.50
C VAL A 356 42.44 6.72 -1.62
N TYR A 357 41.95 7.95 -1.64
CA TYR A 357 42.38 8.93 -2.64
C TYR A 357 43.84 9.37 -2.43
N ASN A 358 44.30 9.41 -1.17
CA ASN A 358 45.62 9.91 -0.77
C ASN A 358 46.74 8.85 -0.74
N LEU A 359 46.70 7.83 -1.60
CA LEU A 359 47.65 6.70 -1.65
C LEU A 359 49.11 7.06 -2.03
N GLN A 360 49.42 8.33 -2.28
CA GLN A 360 50.64 8.79 -2.99
C GLN A 360 51.98 8.51 -2.27
N HIS A 361 51.96 8.06 -1.01
CA HIS A 361 53.17 7.88 -0.19
C HIS A 361 53.39 6.45 0.31
N LEU A 362 52.53 5.49 -0.06
CA LEU A 362 52.65 4.10 0.39
C LEU A 362 53.42 3.24 -0.61
N ASP A 363 54.11 2.24 -0.07
CA ASP A 363 54.72 1.21 -0.87
C ASP A 363 53.66 0.26 -1.47
N PRO A 364 53.99 -0.49 -2.54
CA PRO A 364 53.10 -1.44 -3.19
C PRO A 364 52.30 -2.36 -2.23
N GLN A 365 52.93 -2.81 -1.15
CA GLN A 365 52.33 -3.68 -0.15
C GLN A 365 51.35 -2.90 0.76
N GLY A 366 51.75 -1.72 1.24
CA GLY A 366 50.87 -0.85 2.05
C GLY A 366 49.61 -0.40 1.30
N ILE A 367 49.69 -0.17 -0.02
CA ILE A 367 48.51 0.14 -0.86
C ILE A 367 47.54 -1.04 -0.88
N GLN A 368 48.03 -2.28 -1.05
CA GLN A 368 47.18 -3.46 -1.07
C GLN A 368 46.48 -3.68 0.28
N GLU A 369 47.23 -3.59 1.38
CA GLU A 369 46.68 -3.77 2.73
C GLU A 369 45.62 -2.70 3.05
N LEU A 370 45.88 -1.43 2.70
CA LEU A 370 44.90 -0.37 2.91
C LEU A 370 43.61 -0.59 2.10
N LEU A 371 43.72 -1.03 0.85
CA LEU A 371 42.55 -1.38 0.03
C LEU A 371 41.78 -2.55 0.64
N GLU A 372 42.47 -3.62 1.07
CA GLU A 372 41.84 -4.77 1.72
C GLU A 372 41.07 -4.36 3.00
N PHE A 373 41.67 -3.52 3.83
CA PHE A 373 41.00 -3.00 5.03
C PHE A 373 39.79 -2.14 4.67
N THR A 374 39.93 -1.24 3.69
CA THR A 374 38.83 -0.35 3.30
C THR A 374 37.67 -1.12 2.67
N ILE A 375 37.95 -2.12 1.84
CA ILE A 375 36.92 -3.00 1.26
C ILE A 375 36.13 -3.69 2.36
N ARG A 376 36.82 -4.27 3.35
CA ARG A 376 36.18 -4.93 4.48
C ARG A 376 35.33 -3.97 5.31
N ASP A 377 35.83 -2.76 5.58
CA ASP A 377 35.11 -1.74 6.33
C ASP A 377 33.85 -1.27 5.59
N LEU A 378 33.91 -1.11 4.26
CA LEU A 378 32.76 -0.74 3.43
C LEU A 378 31.72 -1.86 3.33
N GLN A 379 32.16 -3.10 3.15
CA GLN A 379 31.26 -4.27 3.20
C GLN A 379 30.53 -4.33 4.54
N ARG A 380 31.26 -4.13 5.64
CA ARG A 380 30.66 -4.11 6.98
C ARG A 380 29.70 -2.94 7.18
N LEU A 381 30.01 -1.77 6.62
CA LEU A 381 29.10 -0.62 6.64
C LEU A 381 27.80 -0.93 5.89
N GLY A 382 27.89 -1.58 4.73
CA GLY A 382 26.72 -1.96 3.94
C GLY A 382 25.83 -3.01 4.62
N GLU A 383 26.42 -3.91 5.42
CA GLU A 383 25.67 -4.87 6.25
C GLU A 383 24.92 -4.20 7.41
N LEU A 384 25.46 -3.10 7.96
CA LEU A 384 24.95 -2.45 9.16
C LEU A 384 23.97 -1.31 8.86
N GLN A 385 24.13 -0.61 7.72
CA GLN A 385 23.35 0.58 7.39
C GLN A 385 22.61 0.41 6.06
N SER A 386 21.31 0.14 6.14
CA SER A 386 20.47 -0.17 4.97
C SER A 386 20.39 0.98 3.96
N GLU A 387 20.41 2.24 4.42
CA GLU A 387 20.31 3.42 3.54
C GLU A 387 21.58 3.64 2.70
N LEU A 388 22.75 3.30 3.24
CA LEU A 388 24.05 3.48 2.57
C LEU A 388 24.55 2.19 1.91
N ALA A 389 23.82 1.08 2.03
CA ALA A 389 24.23 -0.24 1.57
C ALA A 389 24.62 -0.25 0.09
N GLY A 390 23.81 0.38 -0.77
CA GLY A 390 24.09 0.45 -2.21
C GLY A 390 25.38 1.20 -2.53
N MET A 391 25.62 2.35 -1.89
CA MET A 391 26.84 3.16 -2.09
C MET A 391 28.08 2.46 -1.55
N ALA A 392 27.97 1.82 -0.38
CA ALA A 392 29.06 1.09 0.25
C ALA A 392 29.47 -0.12 -0.59
N ASP A 393 28.50 -0.90 -1.07
CA ASP A 393 28.73 -2.09 -1.91
C ASP A 393 29.30 -1.72 -3.29
N PHE A 394 28.77 -0.67 -3.92
CA PHE A 394 29.30 -0.14 -5.19
C PHE A 394 30.77 0.30 -5.04
N THR A 395 31.06 1.03 -3.96
CA THR A 395 32.43 1.51 -3.68
C THR A 395 33.36 0.35 -3.35
N ALA A 396 32.92 -0.61 -2.52
CA ALA A 396 33.71 -1.79 -2.19
C ALA A 396 34.05 -2.61 -3.44
N THR A 397 33.08 -2.79 -4.33
CA THR A 397 33.27 -3.49 -5.62
C THR A 397 34.29 -2.77 -6.51
N TYR A 398 34.22 -1.42 -6.58
CA TYR A 398 35.21 -0.63 -7.31
C TYR A 398 36.63 -0.79 -6.73
N LEU A 399 36.77 -0.68 -5.41
CA LEU A 399 38.05 -0.87 -4.73
C LEU A 399 38.59 -2.30 -4.88
N GLN A 400 37.71 -3.29 -4.92
CA GLN A 400 38.07 -4.68 -5.21
C GLN A 400 38.62 -4.82 -6.63
N CYS A 401 38.00 -4.17 -7.63
CA CYS A 401 38.54 -4.13 -8.99
C CYS A 401 39.94 -3.50 -9.03
N GLN A 402 40.12 -2.39 -8.32
CA GLN A 402 41.41 -1.71 -8.22
C GLN A 402 42.48 -2.57 -7.54
N LEU A 403 42.12 -3.27 -6.46
CA LEU A 403 43.01 -4.19 -5.74
C LEU A 403 43.43 -5.36 -6.63
N LEU A 404 42.49 -5.97 -7.36
CA LEU A 404 42.77 -7.05 -8.31
C LEU A 404 43.71 -6.59 -9.42
N LEU A 405 43.49 -5.39 -9.96
CA LEU A 405 44.35 -4.79 -10.98
C LEU A 405 45.77 -4.59 -10.45
N ILE A 406 45.92 -4.00 -9.27
CA ILE A 406 47.23 -3.78 -8.62
C ILE A 406 47.96 -5.11 -8.38
N LYS A 407 47.26 -6.12 -7.85
CA LYS A 407 47.83 -7.46 -7.64
C LYS A 407 48.30 -8.11 -8.93
N ALA A 408 47.52 -7.98 -10.01
CA ALA A 408 47.89 -8.50 -11.33
C ALA A 408 49.12 -7.79 -11.93
N LEU A 409 49.25 -6.48 -11.72
CA LEU A 409 50.40 -5.69 -12.20
C LEU A 409 51.68 -5.96 -11.40
N GLN A 410 51.56 -6.34 -10.13
CA GLN A 410 52.70 -6.67 -9.25
C GLN A 410 53.09 -8.16 -9.31
N GLU A 411 52.46 -8.95 -10.17
CA GLU A 411 52.71 -10.36 -10.25
C GLU A 411 54.17 -10.64 -10.67
N LYS A 412 54.83 -11.59 -10.00
CA LYS A 412 56.24 -11.97 -10.29
C LYS A 412 56.45 -12.41 -11.74
N LEU A 413 55.37 -12.75 -12.43
CA LEU A 413 55.32 -12.99 -13.87
C LEU A 413 56.11 -11.96 -14.68
N TRP A 414 55.96 -10.68 -14.36
CA TRP A 414 56.58 -9.61 -15.15
C TRP A 414 58.11 -9.64 -15.09
N ASN A 415 58.66 -10.21 -14.01
CA ASN A 415 60.09 -10.32 -13.74
C ASN A 415 60.75 -11.57 -14.34
N VAL A 416 59.97 -12.50 -14.90
CA VAL A 416 60.47 -13.73 -15.54
C VAL A 416 60.49 -13.56 -17.06
N ALA A 417 61.49 -14.15 -17.73
CA ALA A 417 61.60 -14.13 -19.19
C ALA A 417 60.34 -14.72 -19.86
N ALA A 418 59.73 -13.96 -20.76
CA ALA A 418 58.48 -14.29 -21.44
C ALA A 418 58.40 -15.71 -22.06
N PRO A 419 59.47 -16.28 -22.67
CA PRO A 419 59.38 -17.61 -23.30
C PRO A 419 59.28 -18.77 -22.31
N LEU A 420 59.59 -18.55 -21.02
CA LEU A 420 59.59 -19.58 -19.96
C LEU A 420 58.24 -19.68 -19.23
N TYR A 421 57.19 -19.05 -19.77
CA TYR A 421 55.87 -19.05 -19.17
C TYR A 421 55.29 -20.46 -19.07
N LEU A 422 55.39 -21.05 -17.88
CA LEU A 422 54.61 -22.22 -17.48
C LEU A 422 53.16 -21.75 -17.22
N LYS A 423 52.19 -22.54 -17.68
CA LYS A 423 50.72 -22.37 -17.54
C LYS A 423 50.19 -22.13 -16.10
N GLN A 424 51.07 -21.98 -15.10
CA GLN A 424 50.74 -21.92 -13.67
C GLN A 424 50.44 -20.51 -13.14
N ASN A 425 50.69 -19.42 -13.87
CA ASN A 425 50.33 -18.06 -13.42
C ASN A 425 48.97 -17.60 -13.97
N ALA A 426 47.92 -18.27 -13.49
CA ALA A 426 46.51 -18.03 -13.84
C ALA A 426 45.91 -16.75 -13.23
N LEU A 427 46.63 -16.05 -12.34
CA LEU A 427 46.07 -14.98 -11.51
C LEU A 427 45.76 -13.71 -12.29
N ALA A 428 46.69 -13.16 -13.09
CA ALA A 428 46.39 -11.95 -13.89
C ALA A 428 45.25 -12.16 -14.91
N SER A 429 45.16 -13.35 -15.54
CA SER A 429 44.04 -13.62 -16.46
C SER A 429 42.71 -13.83 -15.73
N ALA A 430 42.73 -14.49 -14.56
CA ALA A 430 41.53 -14.61 -13.73
C ALA A 430 41.07 -13.24 -13.20
N ALA A 431 42.01 -12.41 -12.75
CA ALA A 431 41.76 -11.05 -12.30
C ALA A 431 41.15 -10.19 -13.41
N ALA A 432 41.70 -10.23 -14.63
CA ALA A 432 41.13 -9.48 -15.76
C ALA A 432 39.68 -9.89 -16.06
N LYS A 433 39.38 -11.20 -16.05
CA LYS A 433 38.00 -11.69 -16.21
C LYS A 433 37.07 -11.24 -15.09
N GLN A 434 37.53 -11.32 -13.85
CA GLN A 434 36.75 -10.90 -12.69
C GLN A 434 36.47 -9.39 -12.72
N ILE A 435 37.46 -8.55 -13.05
CA ILE A 435 37.26 -7.10 -13.19
C ILE A 435 36.24 -6.80 -14.31
N LEU A 436 36.29 -7.52 -15.43
CA LEU A 436 35.30 -7.34 -16.50
C LEU A 436 33.88 -7.66 -16.01
N GLU A 437 33.70 -8.78 -15.31
CA GLU A 437 32.40 -9.18 -14.75
C GLU A 437 31.87 -8.16 -13.74
N GLU A 438 32.71 -7.74 -12.78
CA GLU A 438 32.34 -6.75 -11.77
C GLU A 438 32.04 -5.38 -12.38
N THR A 439 32.80 -4.94 -13.39
CA THR A 439 32.51 -3.67 -14.08
C THR A 439 31.19 -3.73 -14.86
N TYR A 440 30.77 -4.87 -15.40
CA TYR A 440 29.43 -5.00 -15.99
C TYR A 440 28.35 -5.00 -14.92
N LYS A 441 28.55 -5.70 -13.80
CA LYS A 441 27.64 -5.68 -12.65
C LYS A 441 27.45 -4.26 -12.12
N MET A 442 28.54 -3.52 -11.93
CA MET A 442 28.49 -2.13 -11.47
C MET A 442 27.70 -1.19 -12.40
N GLU A 443 27.77 -1.41 -13.72
CA GLU A 443 27.04 -0.58 -14.69
C GLU A 443 25.54 -0.90 -14.76
N PHE A 444 25.18 -2.18 -14.68
CA PHE A 444 23.81 -2.63 -14.96
C PHE A 444 22.97 -3.02 -13.73
N MET A 445 23.59 -3.30 -12.58
CA MET A 445 22.87 -3.68 -11.37
C MET A 445 22.41 -2.48 -10.54
N TYR A 446 23.17 -1.38 -10.55
CA TYR A 446 22.89 -0.22 -9.71
C TYR A 446 22.07 0.82 -10.47
N SER A 447 21.11 1.44 -9.77
CA SER A 447 20.37 2.60 -10.27
C SER A 447 20.99 3.89 -9.74
N GLY A 448 20.81 5.01 -10.46
CA GLY A 448 21.35 6.32 -10.04
C GLY A 448 22.84 6.51 -10.31
N VAL A 449 23.46 5.71 -11.18
CA VAL A 449 24.87 5.87 -11.56
C VAL A 449 25.04 7.13 -12.41
N GLU A 450 25.88 8.06 -11.95
CA GLU A 450 26.16 9.31 -12.67
C GLU A 450 27.00 9.08 -13.92
N SER A 451 26.86 9.94 -14.94
CA SER A 451 27.67 9.85 -16.17
C SER A 451 29.18 9.81 -15.90
N ARG A 452 29.65 10.53 -14.86
CA ARG A 452 31.05 10.49 -14.42
C ARG A 452 31.47 9.09 -13.94
N GLN A 453 30.61 8.41 -13.18
CA GLN A 453 30.86 7.07 -12.67
C GLN A 453 30.84 6.04 -13.81
N VAL A 454 29.93 6.17 -14.77
CA VAL A 454 29.89 5.32 -15.99
C VAL A 454 31.22 5.40 -16.74
N VAL A 455 31.75 6.62 -16.96
CA VAL A 455 33.04 6.81 -17.64
C VAL A 455 34.19 6.17 -16.84
N ILE A 456 34.19 6.28 -15.51
CA ILE A 456 35.19 5.64 -14.64
C ILE A 456 35.11 4.10 -14.74
N ILE A 457 33.90 3.52 -14.74
CA ILE A 457 33.70 2.07 -14.89
C ILE A 457 34.17 1.62 -16.28
N HIS A 458 33.83 2.34 -17.33
CA HIS A 458 34.27 2.03 -18.70
C HIS A 458 35.79 2.14 -18.83
N HIS A 459 36.42 3.11 -18.16
CA HIS A 459 37.88 3.21 -18.09
C HIS A 459 38.50 1.99 -17.40
N MET A 460 37.96 1.58 -16.25
CA MET A 460 38.39 0.35 -15.54
C MET A 460 38.24 -0.89 -16.43
N ARG A 461 37.14 -0.98 -17.18
CA ARG A 461 36.89 -2.06 -18.14
C ARG A 461 37.95 -2.07 -19.24
N LEU A 462 38.28 -0.92 -19.79
CA LEU A 462 39.33 -0.79 -20.81
C LEU A 462 40.71 -1.20 -20.26
N GLN A 463 41.03 -0.84 -19.01
CA GLN A 463 42.24 -1.32 -18.32
C GLN A 463 42.25 -2.84 -18.16
N ALA A 464 41.12 -3.46 -17.80
CA ALA A 464 41.02 -4.91 -17.69
C ALA A 464 41.19 -5.63 -19.04
N LYS A 465 40.61 -5.07 -20.12
CA LYS A 465 40.82 -5.59 -21.49
C LYS A 465 42.28 -5.44 -21.93
N ALA A 466 42.92 -4.32 -21.60
CA ALA A 466 44.35 -4.12 -21.85
C ALA A 466 45.21 -5.16 -21.10
N LEU A 467 44.92 -5.39 -19.81
CA LEU A 467 45.58 -6.43 -19.02
C LEU A 467 45.42 -7.82 -19.66
N GLN A 468 44.20 -8.18 -20.07
CA GLN A 468 43.93 -9.44 -20.77
C GLN A 468 44.71 -9.56 -22.08
N LEU A 469 44.81 -8.47 -22.86
CA LEU A 469 45.60 -8.43 -24.09
C LEU A 469 47.10 -8.68 -23.81
N ILE A 470 47.68 -8.00 -22.82
CA ILE A 470 49.11 -8.13 -22.48
C ILE A 470 49.41 -9.57 -22.01
N VAL A 471 48.57 -10.15 -21.16
CA VAL A 471 48.73 -11.54 -20.68
C VAL A 471 48.61 -12.53 -21.84
N THR A 472 47.66 -12.32 -22.75
CA THR A 472 47.49 -13.19 -23.93
C THR A 472 48.67 -13.04 -24.90
N ALA A 473 49.18 -11.82 -25.10
CA ALA A 473 50.31 -11.55 -25.97
C ALA A 473 51.61 -12.20 -25.49
N ARG A 474 51.82 -12.25 -24.17
CA ARG A 474 52.99 -12.94 -23.57
C ARG A 474 52.98 -14.46 -23.76
N THR A 475 51.81 -15.06 -23.97
CA THR A 475 51.66 -16.52 -24.02
C THR A 475 51.45 -17.08 -25.42
N THR A 476 51.00 -16.23 -26.35
CA THR A 476 50.72 -16.61 -27.73
C THR A 476 52.01 -16.76 -28.53
N ARG A 477 52.14 -17.85 -29.28
CA ARG A 477 53.25 -18.07 -30.22
C ARG A 477 52.83 -17.63 -31.62
N GLY A 478 53.65 -16.83 -32.29
CA GLY A 478 53.39 -16.32 -33.64
C GLY A 478 52.77 -14.92 -33.64
N VAL A 479 53.04 -14.16 -34.71
CA VAL A 479 52.69 -12.72 -34.81
C VAL A 479 51.30 -12.49 -35.40
N GLU A 480 50.82 -13.38 -36.27
CA GLU A 480 49.53 -13.20 -36.97
C GLU A 480 48.32 -13.11 -36.02
N PRO A 481 48.16 -13.95 -34.98
CA PRO A 481 47.02 -13.83 -34.05
C PRO A 481 47.08 -12.56 -33.20
N LEU A 482 48.29 -12.05 -32.92
CA LEU A 482 48.48 -10.85 -32.10
C LEU A 482 47.99 -9.59 -32.83
N PHE A 483 48.23 -9.51 -34.14
CA PHE A 483 47.84 -8.35 -34.94
C PHE A 483 46.32 -8.12 -34.86
N GLY A 484 45.52 -9.17 -35.05
CA GLY A 484 44.05 -9.06 -34.98
C GLY A 484 43.50 -8.71 -33.59
N MET A 485 44.15 -9.15 -32.50
CA MET A 485 43.74 -8.75 -31.15
C MET A 485 44.09 -7.30 -30.84
N CYS A 486 45.26 -6.82 -31.30
CA CYS A 486 45.67 -5.43 -31.15
C CYS A 486 44.74 -4.49 -31.94
N GLU A 487 44.37 -4.82 -33.17
CA GLU A 487 43.40 -4.02 -33.94
C GLU A 487 42.04 -3.94 -33.25
N LYS A 488 41.51 -5.06 -32.75
CA LYS A 488 40.24 -5.06 -32.00
C LYS A 488 40.31 -4.19 -30.76
N PHE A 489 41.40 -4.27 -29.99
CA PHE A 489 41.57 -3.43 -28.80
C PHE A 489 41.66 -1.94 -29.17
N LEU A 490 42.37 -1.59 -30.26
CA LEU A 490 42.42 -0.21 -30.75
C LEU A 490 41.04 0.30 -31.18
N GLN A 491 40.23 -0.52 -31.86
CA GLN A 491 38.84 -0.15 -32.19
C GLN A 491 38.00 0.14 -30.94
N GLU A 492 38.19 -0.62 -29.86
CA GLU A 492 37.50 -0.38 -28.60
C GLU A 492 37.98 0.92 -27.92
N VAL A 493 39.28 1.23 -27.98
CA VAL A 493 39.84 2.50 -27.50
C VAL A 493 39.24 3.67 -28.29
N ASP A 494 39.19 3.57 -29.62
CA ASP A 494 38.60 4.59 -30.48
C ASP A 494 37.11 4.78 -30.18
N SER A 495 36.39 3.69 -29.89
CA SER A 495 34.97 3.75 -29.51
C SER A 495 34.72 4.40 -28.15
N PHE A 496 35.66 4.28 -27.21
CA PHE A 496 35.56 4.89 -25.90
C PHE A 496 35.89 6.40 -25.93
N GLN A 497 36.68 6.85 -26.89
CA GLN A 497 37.03 8.27 -27.08
C GLN A 497 35.97 9.09 -27.82
N ARG A 498 35.11 8.42 -28.61
CA ARG A 498 33.98 9.02 -29.32
C ARG A 498 32.77 9.10 -28.41
#